data_AF-A0A413PDP2-F1
#
_entry.id   AF-A0A413PDP2-F1
#
_cell.length_a   1.000
_cell.length_b   1.000
_cell.length_c   1.000
_cell.angle_alpha   90.00
_cell.angle_beta   90.00
_cell.angle_gamma   90.00
#
_symmetry.space_group_name_H-M   'P 1'
#
loop_
_entity.id
_entity.type
_entity.pdbx_description
1 polymer ?
#
loop_
_entity_poly.entity_id
_entity_poly.type
_entity_poly.pdbx_seq_one_letter_code
_entity_poly.pdbx_strand_id
1 'polypeptide(L)'
;MIIPCIVCFVAIFTKKAQSDEFIFNLWFMPLSFIIGFFVAMPLHEFLHAISYPKGAKVYIGVSLKQLRAYAASSAALSRGRYIMMSLAPLIPGIIFLSVFVVCPISMKC
;
A
#
# COMPACT_ATOMS: atom_id res chain seq x y z
N MET A 1 11.52 4.76 2.66
CA MET A 1 10.29 4.21 3.28
C MET A 1 10.15 4.51 4.77
N ILE A 2 11.00 5.33 5.39
CA ILE A 2 10.92 5.61 6.85
C ILE A 2 9.74 6.53 7.18
N ILE A 3 9.55 7.60 6.40
CA ILE A 3 8.51 8.61 6.68
C ILE A 3 7.09 7.98 6.70
N PRO A 4 6.64 7.21 5.69
CA PRO A 4 5.31 6.59 5.74
C PRO A 4 5.13 5.66 6.95
N CYS A 5 6.17 4.90 7.33
CA CYS A 5 6.13 4.04 8.52
C CYS A 5 5.92 4.86 9.80
N ILE A 6 6.66 5.96 9.97
CA ILE A 6 6.49 6.85 11.12
C ILE A 6 5.07 7.40 11.17
N VAL A 7 4.54 7.86 10.03
CA VAL A 7 3.16 8.39 9.95
C VAL A 7 2.14 7.31 10.35
N CYS A 8 2.28 6.07 9.88
CA CYS A 8 1.42 4.97 10.27
C CYS A 8 1.50 4.68 11.79
N PHE A 9 2.71 4.63 12.36
CA PHE A 9 2.88 4.40 13.80
C PHE A 9 2.25 5.51 14.64
N VAL A 10 2.47 6.78 14.27
CA VAL A 10 1.86 7.92 14.95
C VAL A 10 0.33 7.82 14.91
N ALA A 11 -0.26 7.46 13.76
CA ALA A 11 -1.71 7.28 13.64
C ALA A 11 -2.24 6.17 14.55
N ILE A 12 -1.55 5.02 14.61
CA ILE A 12 -1.91 3.89 15.48
C ILE A 12 -1.83 4.29 16.96
N PHE A 13 -0.72 4.91 17.40
CA PHE A 13 -0.55 5.29 18.80
C PHE A 13 -1.52 6.39 19.23
N THR A 14 -1.80 7.36 18.36
CA THR A 14 -2.80 8.40 18.61
C THR A 14 -4.17 7.77 18.83
N LYS A 15 -4.57 6.86 17.94
CA LYS A 15 -5.85 6.16 18.07
C LYS A 15 -5.89 5.25 19.29
N LYS A 16 -4.75 4.71 19.74
CA LYS A 16 -4.67 3.86 20.94
C LYS A 16 -4.79 4.68 22.21
N ALA A 17 -4.19 5.87 22.25
CA ALA A 17 -4.34 6.79 23.37
C ALA A 17 -5.80 7.23 23.58
N GLN A 18 -6.63 7.15 22.54
CA GLN A 18 -8.05 7.50 22.58
C GLN A 18 -8.97 6.30 22.85
N SER A 19 -8.44 5.08 22.98
CA SER A 19 -9.22 3.84 23.19
C SER A 19 -8.62 3.00 24.31
N ASP A 20 -9.44 2.55 25.25
CA ASP A 20 -8.98 1.63 26.30
C ASP A 20 -8.73 0.22 25.75
N GLU A 21 -9.33 -0.14 24.61
CA GLU A 21 -9.15 -1.44 23.97
C GLU A 21 -7.91 -1.50 23.07
N PHE A 22 -7.42 -2.72 22.83
CA PHE A 22 -6.34 -2.95 21.89
C PHE A 22 -6.87 -2.85 20.45
N ILE A 23 -6.31 -1.95 19.64
CA ILE A 23 -6.83 -1.65 18.29
C ILE A 23 -6.76 -2.86 17.35
N PHE A 24 -5.77 -3.74 17.54
CA PHE A 24 -5.56 -4.88 16.67
C PHE A 24 -6.17 -6.14 17.25
N ASN A 25 -7.27 -6.60 16.69
CA ASN A 25 -7.70 -7.96 16.97
C ASN A 25 -6.82 -8.95 16.18
N LEU A 26 -5.95 -9.68 16.88
CA LEU A 26 -4.99 -10.63 16.28
C LEU A 26 -5.67 -11.70 15.42
N TRP A 27 -6.94 -12.03 15.66
CA TRP A 27 -7.69 -12.98 14.85
C TRP A 27 -7.87 -12.53 13.39
N PHE A 28 -7.86 -11.22 13.14
CA PHE A 28 -7.92 -10.69 11.78
C PHE A 28 -6.55 -10.68 11.09
N MET A 29 -5.45 -10.89 11.80
CA MET A 29 -4.10 -10.80 11.24
C MET A 29 -3.86 -11.77 10.06
N PRO A 30 -4.26 -13.07 10.11
CA PRO A 30 -4.15 -13.96 8.95
C PRO A 30 -5.01 -13.48 7.77
N LEU A 31 -6.24 -13.00 8.05
CA LEU A 31 -7.13 -12.49 7.02
C LEU A 31 -6.55 -11.23 6.35
N SER A 32 -6.01 -10.30 7.13
CA SER A 32 -5.32 -9.11 6.63
C SER A 32 -4.11 -9.46 5.78
N PHE A 33 -3.36 -10.51 6.14
CA PHE A 33 -2.23 -10.98 5.35
C PHE A 33 -2.69 -11.53 3.98
N ILE A 34 -3.75 -12.33 3.94
CA ILE A 34 -4.32 -12.87 2.70
C ILE A 34 -4.81 -11.73 1.80
N ILE A 35 -5.57 -10.78 2.35
CA ILE A 35 -6.05 -9.61 1.59
C ILE A 35 -4.86 -8.77 1.09
N GLY A 36 -3.85 -8.54 1.93
CA GLY A 36 -2.65 -7.82 1.55
C GLY A 36 -1.92 -8.48 0.38
N PHE A 37 -1.75 -9.79 0.43
CA PHE A 37 -0.99 -10.53 -0.58
C PHE A 37 -1.75 -10.73 -1.91
N PHE A 38 -3.05 -11.01 -1.86
CA PHE A 38 -3.82 -11.30 -3.08
C PHE A 38 -4.51 -10.08 -3.68
N VAL A 39 -4.77 -9.03 -2.90
CA VAL A 39 -5.49 -7.83 -3.37
C VAL A 39 -4.56 -6.64 -3.40
N ALA A 40 -3.95 -6.28 -2.27
CA ALA A 40 -3.17 -5.05 -2.17
C ALA A 40 -1.87 -5.11 -2.99
N MET A 41 -1.17 -6.24 -2.98
CA MET A 41 0.08 -6.43 -3.73
C MET A 41 -0.11 -6.37 -5.26
N PRO A 42 -1.08 -7.11 -5.87
CA PRO A 42 -1.36 -6.94 -7.30
C PRO A 42 -1.82 -5.54 -7.67
N LEU A 43 -2.65 -4.91 -6.82
CA LEU A 43 -3.08 -3.52 -7.03
C LEU A 43 -1.89 -2.55 -6.98
N HIS A 44 -0.95 -2.75 -6.07
CA HIS A 44 0.28 -1.95 -5.95
C HIS A 44 1.11 -2.01 -7.24
N GLU A 45 1.36 -3.22 -7.76
CA GLU A 45 2.11 -3.37 -9.01
C GLU A 45 1.34 -2.91 -10.25
N PHE A 46 0.01 -3.00 -10.21
CA PHE A 46 -0.82 -2.44 -11.26
C PHE A 46 -0.72 -0.90 -11.32
N LEU A 47 -0.66 -0.22 -10.16
CA LEU A 47 -0.46 1.23 -10.10
C LEU A 47 0.93 1.65 -10.60
N HIS A 48 1.96 0.85 -10.32
CA HIS A 48 3.27 1.01 -10.97
C HIS A 48 3.15 0.90 -12.49
N ALA A 49 2.43 -0.12 -12.97
CA ALA A 49 2.27 -0.38 -14.40
C ALA A 49 1.55 0.74 -15.17
N ILE A 50 0.53 1.37 -14.58
CA ILE A 50 -0.20 2.50 -15.20
C ILE A 50 0.71 3.71 -15.46
N SER A 51 1.76 3.88 -14.66
CA SER A 51 2.68 5.03 -14.79
C SER A 51 3.63 4.90 -15.99
N TYR A 52 3.65 3.76 -16.67
CA TYR A 52 4.45 3.54 -17.87
C TYR A 52 3.88 4.27 -19.11
N PRO A 53 4.70 4.50 -20.15
CA PRO A 53 4.26 5.13 -21.39
C PRO A 53 3.08 4.39 -22.04
N LYS A 54 2.12 5.13 -22.61
CA LYS A 54 1.05 4.54 -23.42
C LYS A 54 1.66 3.73 -24.57
N GLY A 55 1.21 2.49 -24.74
CA GLY A 55 1.73 1.56 -25.75
C GLY A 55 2.95 0.75 -25.32
N ALA A 56 3.50 0.96 -24.12
CA ALA A 56 4.55 0.11 -23.58
C ALA A 56 3.97 -1.23 -23.11
N LYS A 57 4.66 -2.33 -23.44
CA LYS A 57 4.38 -3.64 -22.85
C LYS A 57 4.96 -3.66 -21.44
N VAL A 58 4.09 -3.74 -20.43
CA VAL A 58 4.50 -3.85 -19.02
C VAL A 58 4.22 -5.27 -18.54
N TYR A 59 5.21 -5.90 -17.95
CA TYR A 59 5.12 -7.22 -17.35
C TYR A 59 4.95 -7.07 -15.85
N ILE A 60 3.87 -7.63 -15.30
CA ILE A 60 3.63 -7.72 -13.85
C ILE A 60 3.90 -9.17 -13.45
N GLY A 61 4.77 -9.38 -12.47
CA GLY A 61 5.16 -10.71 -12.02
C GLY A 61 5.58 -10.75 -10.56
N VAL A 62 5.79 -11.97 -10.05
CA VAL A 62 6.31 -12.22 -8.71
C VAL A 62 7.59 -13.04 -8.82
N SER A 63 8.68 -12.51 -8.26
CA SER A 63 9.94 -13.24 -8.09
C SER A 63 9.90 -13.99 -6.76
N LEU A 64 9.68 -15.31 -6.82
CA LEU A 64 9.70 -16.17 -5.62
C LEU A 64 11.09 -16.23 -4.97
N LYS A 65 12.15 -16.13 -5.78
CA LYS A 65 13.54 -16.12 -5.29
C LYS A 65 13.85 -14.89 -4.43
N GLN A 66 13.25 -13.75 -4.77
CA GLN A 66 13.43 -12.50 -4.04
C GLN A 66 12.25 -12.15 -3.14
N LEU A 67 11.19 -12.97 -3.15
CA LEU A 67 9.89 -12.72 -2.50
C LEU A 67 9.35 -11.31 -2.79
N ARG A 68 9.41 -10.88 -4.06
CA ARG A 68 9.04 -9.52 -4.48
C ARG A 68 8.16 -9.56 -5.72
N ALA A 69 7.08 -8.78 -5.69
CA ALA A 69 6.36 -8.45 -6.90
C ALA A 69 7.11 -7.35 -7.67
N TYR A 70 6.94 -7.31 -8.99
CA TYR A 70 7.59 -6.33 -9.84
C TYR A 70 6.73 -5.99 -11.06
N ALA A 71 6.80 -4.73 -11.48
CA ALA A 71 6.30 -4.24 -12.76
C ALA A 71 7.48 -3.72 -13.62
N ALA A 72 7.77 -4.40 -14.73
CA ALA A 72 8.91 -4.07 -15.59
C ALA A 72 8.50 -3.85 -17.05
N SER A 73 9.13 -2.87 -17.71
CA SER A 73 9.01 -2.64 -19.15
C SER A 73 10.37 -2.25 -19.73
N SER A 74 10.60 -2.55 -21.01
CA SER A 74 11.78 -2.10 -21.76
C SER A 74 11.66 -0.65 -22.26
N ALA A 75 10.52 0.00 -22.06
CA ALA A 75 10.30 1.38 -22.48
C ALA A 75 11.03 2.39 -21.60
N ALA A 76 11.68 3.38 -22.21
CA ALA A 76 12.33 4.46 -21.48
C ALA A 76 11.31 5.33 -20.71
N LEU A 77 11.57 5.53 -19.42
CA LEU A 77 10.75 6.39 -18.56
C LEU A 77 11.35 7.80 -18.51
N SER A 78 10.53 8.80 -18.86
CA SER A 78 10.83 10.21 -18.55
C SER A 78 10.88 10.42 -17.03
N ARG A 79 11.63 11.43 -16.54
CA ARG A 79 11.72 11.75 -15.10
C ARG A 79 10.36 11.87 -14.40
N GLY A 80 9.38 12.55 -15.03
CA GLY A 80 8.04 12.70 -14.46
C GLY A 80 7.30 11.36 -14.29
N ARG A 81 7.39 10.47 -15.29
CA ARG A 81 6.81 9.12 -15.22
C ARG A 81 7.48 8.24 -14.17
N TYR A 82 8.80 8.39 -13.99
CA TYR A 82 9.52 7.68 -12.94
C TYR A 82 9.09 8.13 -11.53
N ILE A 83 8.91 9.44 -11.33
CA ILE A 83 8.36 9.99 -10.07
C ILE A 83 6.94 9.45 -9.83
N MET A 84 6.08 9.48 -10.86
CA MET A 84 4.72 8.94 -10.76
C MET A 84 4.69 7.45 -10.46
N MET A 85 5.54 6.65 -11.12
CA MET A 85 5.69 5.22 -10.81
C MET A 85 6.03 5.02 -9.33
N SER A 86 6.94 5.83 -8.79
CA SER A 86 7.34 5.72 -7.38
C SER A 86 6.24 6.16 -6.39
N LEU A 87 5.38 7.11 -6.78
CA LEU A 87 4.39 7.73 -5.89
C LEU A 87 2.98 7.15 -6.02
N ALA A 88 2.56 6.69 -7.19
CA ALA A 88 1.20 6.22 -7.44
C ALA A 88 0.74 5.11 -6.48
N PRO A 89 1.56 4.11 -6.12
CA PRO A 89 1.16 3.09 -5.15
C PRO A 89 1.03 3.59 -3.71
N LEU A 90 1.51 4.80 -3.39
CA LEU A 90 1.29 5.45 -2.09
C LEU A 90 -0.17 5.88 -1.90
N ILE A 91 -0.88 6.16 -3.00
CA ILE A 91 -2.22 6.76 -2.99
C ILE A 91 -3.24 5.89 -2.21
N PRO A 92 -3.38 4.58 -2.49
CA PRO A 92 -4.27 3.74 -1.68
C PRO A 92 -3.90 3.73 -0.21
N GLY A 93 -2.60 3.75 0.11
CA GLY A 93 -2.11 3.81 1.48
C GLY A 93 -2.56 5.07 2.23
N ILE A 94 -2.46 6.24 1.58
CA ILE A 94 -2.96 7.51 2.15
C ILE A 94 -4.47 7.47 2.35
N ILE A 95 -5.22 6.93 1.39
CA ILE A 95 -6.68 6.84 1.46
C ILE A 95 -7.10 5.98 2.66
N PHE A 96 -6.58 4.74 2.76
CA PHE A 96 -6.92 3.84 3.86
C PHE A 96 -6.47 4.36 5.21
N LEU A 97 -5.31 5.03 5.28
CA LEU A 97 -4.86 5.67 6.51
C LEU A 97 -5.77 6.83 6.93
N SER A 98 -6.23 7.63 5.97
CA SER A 98 -7.15 8.73 6.24
C SER A 98 -8.50 8.22 6.75
N VAL A 99 -9.03 7.16 6.12
CA VAL A 99 -10.24 6.47 6.60
C VAL A 99 -10.02 5.94 8.03
N PHE A 100 -8.88 5.29 8.28
CA PHE A 100 -8.53 4.81 9.62
C PHE A 100 -8.49 5.94 10.65
N VAL A 101 -7.96 7.12 10.33
CA VAL A 101 -7.90 8.25 11.27
C VAL A 101 -9.29 8.85 11.53
N VAL A 102 -10.12 8.99 10.50
CA VAL A 102 -11.44 9.64 10.59
C VAL A 102 -12.52 8.72 11.18
N CYS A 103 -12.43 7.40 11.00
CA CYS A 103 -13.42 6.47 11.55
C CYS A 103 -13.46 6.59 13.09
N PRO A 104 -14.64 6.80 13.70
CA PRO A 104 -14.76 6.97 15.14
C PRO A 104 -14.49 5.64 15.87
N ILE A 105 -13.89 5.73 17.06
CA ILE A 105 -13.50 4.57 17.88
C ILE A 105 -14.71 3.73 18.31
N SER A 106 -15.87 4.37 18.47
CA SER A 106 -17.13 3.69 18.80
C SER A 106 -17.66 2.81 17.68
N MET A 107 -17.24 3.02 16.43
CA MET A 107 -17.55 2.11 15.35
C MET A 107 -16.52 0.99 15.37
N LYS A 108 -16.96 -0.21 15.77
CA LYS A 108 -16.23 -1.47 15.57
C LYS A 108 -16.23 -1.79 14.07
N CYS A 109 -15.51 -0.99 13.28
CA CYS A 109 -15.26 -1.26 11.86
C CYS A 109 -14.23 -2.38 11.71
#